data_AF-A0A251UYU2-F1
#
_entry.id   AF-A0A251UYU2-F1
#
_cell.length_a   1.000
_cell.length_b   1.000
_cell.length_c   1.000
_cell.angle_alpha   90.00
_cell.angle_beta   90.00
_cell.angle_gamma   90.00
#
_symmetry.space_group_name_H-M   'P 1'
#
loop_
_entity.id
_entity.type
_entity.pdbx_description
1 polymer ?
#
loop_
_entity_poly.entity_id
_entity_poly.type
_entity_poly.pdbx_seq_one_letter_code
_entity_poly.pdbx_strand_id
1 'polypeptide(L)'
;MSAFAKARVAAAKIFQITDHKPSVGKNGETGIELDSVSGLVELKDVNFSYPSRPDVKILNNFSLSVPSGKTIALVGSSGSGKSTVVSLIERFYDPTSGWGEGVTIIRRSKAENRDNTCDVKESRNLVLLDEATSALDSESEKLVQEALDRFMIGRTTLVIAHRLSTIRMADLVAVLQQGGVLEMGTHDELFAKGENGVYAKLIKMQEIAHETAMSGRFLPDKGNINLNKSKDQLITSCYIY
;
A
#
# COMPACT_ATOMS: atom_id res chain seq x y z
N MET A 1 -20.41 44.83 -19.19
CA MET A 1 -19.76 44.73 -17.85
C MET A 1 -19.65 43.31 -17.29
N SER A 2 -20.55 42.36 -17.58
CA SER A 2 -20.50 41.02 -16.93
C SER A 2 -19.36 40.10 -17.42
N ALA A 3 -18.89 40.24 -18.67
CA ALA A 3 -17.81 39.42 -19.21
C ALA A 3 -16.46 39.67 -18.50
N PHE A 4 -16.13 40.95 -18.24
CA PHE A 4 -14.90 41.33 -17.55
C PHE A 4 -14.89 40.86 -16.09
N ALA A 5 -16.04 40.94 -15.41
CA ALA A 5 -16.18 40.42 -14.04
C ALA A 5 -16.01 38.89 -13.99
N LYS A 6 -16.62 38.15 -14.92
CA LYS A 6 -16.44 36.69 -15.04
C LYS A 6 -14.99 36.29 -15.34
N ALA A 7 -14.33 37.03 -16.23
CA ALA A 7 -12.92 36.81 -16.57
C ALA A 7 -12.01 37.01 -15.34
N ARG A 8 -12.26 38.04 -14.54
CA ARG A 8 -11.52 38.28 -13.29
C ARG A 8 -11.68 37.15 -12.27
N VAL A 9 -12.90 36.64 -12.08
CA VAL A 9 -13.16 35.51 -11.15
C VAL A 9 -12.50 34.22 -11.65
N ALA A 10 -12.53 33.95 -12.96
CA ALA A 10 -11.85 32.79 -13.54
C ALA A 10 -10.32 32.89 -13.39
N ALA A 11 -9.74 34.06 -13.70
CA ALA A 11 -8.31 34.30 -13.52
C ALA A 11 -7.88 34.16 -12.05
N ALA A 12 -8.67 34.66 -11.09
CA ALA A 12 -8.37 34.51 -9.67
C ALA A 12 -8.28 33.04 -9.23
N LYS A 13 -9.13 32.15 -9.76
CA LYS A 13 -9.03 30.70 -9.49
C LYS A 13 -7.75 30.08 -10.07
N ILE A 14 -7.33 30.52 -11.26
CA ILE A 14 -6.09 30.05 -11.89
C ILE A 14 -4.87 30.46 -11.05
N PHE A 15 -4.83 31.72 -10.60
CA PHE A 15 -3.74 32.20 -9.73
C PHE A 15 -3.76 31.51 -8.36
N GLN A 16 -4.93 31.26 -7.77
CA GLN A 16 -5.04 30.49 -6.54
C GLN A 16 -4.45 29.08 -6.65
N ILE A 17 -4.60 28.42 -7.79
CA ILE A 17 -4.00 27.09 -8.03
C ILE A 17 -2.49 27.22 -8.26
N THR A 18 -2.06 28.25 -9.00
CA THR A 18 -0.65 28.46 -9.36
C THR A 18 0.20 28.82 -8.14
N ASP A 19 -0.33 29.65 -7.25
CA ASP A 19 0.37 30.14 -6.06
C ASP A 19 0.24 29.20 -4.85
N HIS A 20 -0.53 28.11 -4.97
CA HIS A 20 -0.75 27.16 -3.90
C HIS A 20 0.55 26.41 -3.55
N LYS A 21 1.03 26.60 -2.32
CA LYS A 21 2.15 25.82 -1.77
C LYS A 21 1.63 24.50 -1.19
N PRO A 22 2.02 23.33 -1.72
CA PRO A 22 1.62 22.05 -1.14
C PRO A 22 2.22 21.88 0.27
N SER A 23 1.47 21.24 1.17
CA SER A 23 1.90 20.95 2.55
C SER A 23 3.08 19.98 2.60
N VAL A 24 3.09 18.99 1.71
CA VAL A 24 4.26 18.14 1.47
C VAL A 24 5.10 18.81 0.38
N GLY A 25 6.23 19.40 0.76
CA GLY A 25 7.11 20.11 -0.17
C GLY A 25 7.62 19.20 -1.29
N LYS A 26 7.58 19.68 -2.54
CA LYS A 26 8.33 19.06 -3.64
C LYS A 26 9.82 19.38 -3.45
N ASN A 27 10.67 18.41 -3.82
CA ASN A 27 12.14 18.44 -3.76
C ASN A 27 12.75 19.85 -3.73
N GLY A 28 13.55 20.10 -2.69
CA GLY A 28 14.41 21.27 -2.57
C GLY A 28 14.45 21.80 -1.14
N GLU A 29 15.64 21.87 -0.57
CA GLU A 29 16.07 22.69 0.58
C GLU A 29 16.23 22.03 1.96
N THR A 30 15.50 20.98 2.36
CA THR A 30 15.67 20.39 3.73
C THR A 30 15.67 18.85 3.81
N GLY A 31 15.88 18.15 2.69
CA GLY A 31 15.99 16.70 2.69
C GLY A 31 17.37 16.21 3.15
N ILE A 32 17.42 15.29 4.10
CA ILE A 32 18.62 14.50 4.36
C ILE A 32 18.65 13.38 3.31
N GLU A 33 19.71 13.35 2.50
CA GLU A 33 20.05 12.18 1.70
C GLU A 33 20.85 11.23 2.60
N LEU A 34 20.41 9.99 2.74
CA LEU A 34 21.07 9.01 3.60
C LEU A 34 22.08 8.22 2.78
N ASP A 35 23.30 8.10 3.28
CA ASP A 35 24.37 7.30 2.64
C ASP A 35 23.99 5.81 2.51
N SER A 36 23.13 5.32 3.42
CA SER A 36 22.55 3.98 3.33
C SER A 36 21.21 3.92 4.05
N VAL A 37 20.32 3.09 3.54
CA VAL A 37 19.01 2.81 4.15
C VAL A 37 19.04 1.39 4.70
N SER A 38 18.86 1.23 6.01
CA SER A 38 18.88 -0.08 6.68
C SER A 38 17.73 -0.99 6.24
N GLY A 39 16.67 -0.44 5.66
CA GLY A 39 15.46 -1.17 5.29
C GLY A 39 14.42 -1.28 6.41
N LEU A 40 14.69 -0.74 7.61
CA LEU A 40 13.69 -0.66 8.68
C LEU A 40 12.60 0.37 8.31
N VAL A 41 11.34 -0.05 8.40
CA VAL A 41 10.18 0.86 8.34
C VAL A 41 9.52 0.90 9.70
N GLU A 42 9.41 2.09 10.28
CA GLU A 42 8.76 2.28 11.58
C GLU A 42 7.74 3.43 11.50
N LEU A 43 6.54 3.18 12.01
CA LEU A 43 5.52 4.15 12.33
C LEU A 43 5.28 4.04 13.83
N LYS A 44 5.35 5.15 14.57
CA LYS A 44 5.24 5.15 16.02
C LYS A 44 4.25 6.20 16.50
N ASP A 45 3.27 5.74 17.26
CA ASP A 45 2.23 6.55 17.93
C ASP A 45 1.50 7.49 16.97
N VAL A 46 1.30 7.03 15.73
CA VAL A 46 0.76 7.81 14.62
C VAL A 46 -0.74 8.05 14.82
N ASN A 47 -1.12 9.32 14.73
CA ASN A 47 -2.51 9.75 14.63
C ASN A 47 -2.72 10.43 13.28
N PHE A 48 -3.81 10.09 12.60
CA PHE A 48 -4.07 10.64 11.28
C PHE A 48 -5.56 10.76 10.97
N SER A 49 -5.92 11.88 10.34
CA SER A 49 -7.19 12.12 9.66
C SER A 49 -6.90 12.70 8.28
N TYR A 50 -7.70 12.33 7.28
CA TYR A 50 -7.56 12.95 5.96
C TYR A 50 -7.98 14.43 6.01
N PRO A 51 -7.27 15.35 5.32
CA PRO A 51 -7.64 16.77 5.30
C PRO A 51 -9.05 17.05 4.78
N SER A 52 -9.57 16.19 3.89
CA SER A 52 -10.94 16.29 3.37
C SER A 52 -12.02 15.91 4.38
N ARG A 53 -11.65 15.22 5.47
CA ARG A 53 -12.54 14.75 6.56
C ARG A 53 -11.78 14.81 7.90
N PRO A 54 -11.45 16.00 8.41
CA PRO A 54 -10.58 16.16 9.58
C PRO A 54 -11.15 15.54 10.85
N ASP A 55 -12.49 15.53 10.99
CA ASP A 55 -13.19 15.01 12.16
C ASP A 55 -13.24 13.48 12.22
N VAL A 56 -12.87 12.79 11.14
CA VAL A 56 -12.87 11.33 11.06
C VAL A 56 -11.45 10.82 11.25
N LYS A 57 -11.16 10.35 12.47
CA LYS A 57 -9.87 9.75 12.81
C LYS A 57 -9.72 8.39 12.12
N ILE A 58 -8.69 8.26 11.29
CA ILE A 58 -8.39 7.03 10.55
C ILE A 58 -7.37 6.18 11.30
N LEU A 59 -6.30 6.77 11.81
CA LEU A 59 -5.30 6.11 12.65
C LEU A 59 -5.28 6.73 14.04
N ASN A 60 -5.20 5.90 15.07
CA ASN A 60 -5.27 6.30 16.46
C ASN A 60 -4.18 5.61 17.28
N ASN A 61 -3.15 6.37 17.66
CA ASN A 61 -1.95 5.85 18.32
C ASN A 61 -1.39 4.59 17.63
N PHE A 62 -1.33 4.63 16.30
CA PHE A 62 -0.95 3.53 15.46
C PHE A 62 0.57 3.33 15.48
N SER A 63 1.01 2.11 15.77
CA SER A 63 2.43 1.74 15.73
C SER A 63 2.62 0.46 14.91
N LEU A 64 3.62 0.48 14.03
CA LEU A 64 4.00 -0.63 13.16
C LEU A 64 5.51 -0.58 12.94
N SER A 65 6.18 -1.72 13.12
CA SER A 65 7.59 -1.87 12.79
C SER A 65 7.75 -3.02 11.80
N VAL A 66 8.42 -2.76 10.69
CA VAL A 66 8.76 -3.74 9.66
C VAL A 66 10.27 -3.90 9.65
N PRO A 67 10.80 -4.99 10.25
CA PRO A 67 12.24 -5.21 10.27
C PRO A 67 12.82 -5.30 8.86
N SER A 68 14.10 -4.92 8.72
CA SER A 68 14.80 -5.03 7.45
C SER A 68 14.74 -6.45 6.86
N GLY A 69 14.44 -6.56 5.56
CA GLY A 69 14.41 -7.82 4.84
C GLY A 69 13.20 -8.70 5.18
N LYS A 70 12.25 -8.19 5.97
CA LYS A 70 11.02 -8.91 6.34
C LYS A 70 9.82 -8.45 5.54
N THR A 71 8.96 -9.40 5.22
CA THR A 71 7.66 -9.15 4.60
C THR A 71 6.58 -9.14 5.66
N ILE A 72 5.80 -8.06 5.72
CA ILE A 72 4.62 -7.97 6.59
C ILE A 72 3.35 -7.76 5.76
N ALA A 73 2.33 -8.56 6.04
CA ALA A 73 1.01 -8.42 5.45
C ALA A 73 0.09 -7.58 6.34
N LEU A 74 -0.48 -6.51 5.79
CA LEU A 74 -1.57 -5.77 6.42
C LEU A 74 -2.91 -6.39 6.02
N VAL A 75 -3.67 -6.82 7.02
CA VAL A 75 -5.01 -7.40 6.84
C VAL A 75 -6.02 -6.68 7.73
N GLY A 76 -7.30 -6.77 7.40
CA GLY A 76 -8.36 -6.14 8.17
C GLY A 76 -9.55 -5.72 7.31
N SER A 77 -10.64 -5.33 7.95
CA SER A 77 -11.87 -4.91 7.27
C SER A 77 -11.66 -3.72 6.33
N SER A 78 -12.58 -3.51 5.39
CA SER A 78 -12.60 -2.28 4.61
C SER A 78 -12.66 -1.05 5.52
N GLY A 79 -11.90 0.00 5.20
CA GLY A 79 -11.82 1.22 6.01
C GLY A 79 -10.99 1.12 7.29
N SER A 80 -10.29 0.01 7.55
CA SER A 80 -9.46 -0.13 8.77
C SER A 80 -8.16 0.68 8.78
N GLY A 81 -7.79 1.30 7.65
CA GLY A 81 -6.59 2.14 7.53
C GLY A 81 -5.45 1.54 6.70
N LYS A 82 -5.59 0.35 6.10
CA LYS A 82 -4.53 -0.34 5.32
C LYS A 82 -3.84 0.55 4.26
N SER A 83 -4.58 1.06 3.27
CA SER A 83 -4.02 1.96 2.24
C SER A 83 -3.58 3.31 2.80
N THR A 84 -4.07 3.69 3.98
CA THR A 84 -3.61 4.91 4.67
C THR A 84 -2.20 4.73 5.21
N VAL A 85 -1.86 3.54 5.74
CA VAL A 85 -0.48 3.22 6.15
C VAL A 85 0.48 3.34 4.97
N VAL A 86 0.12 2.79 3.81
CA VAL A 86 0.91 2.93 2.56
C VAL A 86 1.06 4.40 2.18
N SER A 87 -0.05 5.17 2.15
CA SER A 87 -0.02 6.60 1.82
C SER A 87 0.88 7.44 2.74
N LEU A 88 1.00 7.06 4.02
CA LEU A 88 1.90 7.72 4.98
C LEU A 88 3.37 7.32 4.76
N ILE A 89 3.66 6.06 4.43
CA ILE A 89 5.01 5.59 4.11
C ILE A 89 5.52 6.24 2.82
N GLU A 90 4.66 6.36 1.81
CA GLU A 90 4.95 7.09 0.56
C GLU A 90 4.96 8.62 0.76
N ARG A 91 4.60 9.08 1.96
CA ARG A 91 4.50 10.49 2.36
C ARG A 91 3.62 11.32 1.43
N PHE A 92 2.52 10.75 0.93
CA PHE A 92 1.47 11.53 0.28
C PHE A 92 0.73 12.44 1.27
N TYR A 93 0.77 12.08 2.55
CA TYR A 93 0.31 12.89 3.65
C TYR A 93 1.32 12.84 4.79
N ASP A 94 1.42 13.91 5.56
CA ASP A 94 2.11 13.89 6.86
C ASP A 94 1.07 13.53 7.96
N PRO A 95 1.46 12.76 8.99
CA PRO A 95 0.57 12.41 10.09
C PRO A 95 0.18 13.65 10.91
N THR A 96 -0.97 13.60 11.60
CA THR A 96 -1.42 14.69 12.49
C THR A 96 -0.55 14.78 13.74
N SER A 97 -0.12 13.63 14.27
CA SER A 97 0.90 13.52 15.32
C SER A 97 1.49 12.11 15.32
N GLY A 98 2.58 11.92 16.06
CA GLY A 98 3.36 10.68 16.03
C GLY A 98 4.32 10.71 14.84
N TRP A 99 5.59 10.93 15.14
CA TRP A 99 6.67 10.85 14.17
C TRP A 99 7.91 10.38 14.93
N GLY A 100 8.36 9.15 14.65
CA GLY A 100 9.61 8.66 15.21
C GLY A 100 10.80 9.28 14.49
N GLU A 101 11.85 9.65 15.24
CA GLU A 101 13.19 9.83 14.69
C GLU A 101 13.69 8.48 14.15
N GLY A 102 13.30 8.13 12.94
CA GLY A 102 13.51 6.77 12.40
C GLY A 102 12.53 6.36 11.31
N VAL A 103 11.50 7.17 11.00
CA VAL A 103 10.71 6.97 9.78
C VAL A 103 11.62 7.17 8.57
N THR A 104 12.14 6.08 8.02
CA THR A 104 12.79 6.08 6.71
C THR A 104 11.72 6.36 5.67
N ILE A 105 11.55 7.63 5.36
CA ILE A 105 10.72 8.08 4.24
C ILE A 105 11.53 7.77 2.99
N ILE A 106 11.11 6.77 2.22
CA ILE A 106 11.79 6.50 0.96
C ILE A 106 11.34 7.53 -0.06
N ARG A 107 12.24 8.47 -0.34
CA ARG A 107 12.08 9.38 -1.46
C ARG A 107 12.57 8.68 -2.71
N ARG A 108 11.69 8.60 -3.70
CA ARG A 108 12.03 8.11 -5.05
C ARG A 108 13.14 9.00 -5.63
N SER A 109 14.36 8.49 -5.72
CA SER A 109 15.40 9.11 -6.53
C SER A 109 14.99 8.97 -7.99
N LYS A 110 14.80 10.09 -8.70
CA LYS A 110 14.73 10.06 -10.15
C LYS A 110 16.12 9.63 -10.63
N ALA A 111 16.21 8.45 -11.23
CA ALA A 111 17.36 8.09 -12.04
C ALA A 111 17.40 9.04 -13.24
N GLU A 112 18.09 10.17 -13.09
CA GLU A 112 18.38 11.08 -14.17
C GLU A 112 19.53 10.48 -14.98
N ASN A 113 19.23 10.19 -16.24
CA ASN A 113 20.12 9.69 -17.29
C ASN A 113 21.57 10.17 -17.07
N ARG A 114 22.45 9.27 -16.61
CA ARG A 114 23.89 9.51 -16.63
C ARG A 114 24.59 8.31 -17.23
N ASP A 115 25.08 8.55 -18.43
CA ASP A 115 26.13 7.81 -19.09
C ASP A 115 27.29 7.50 -18.11
N ASN A 116 27.71 6.24 -18.15
CA ASN A 116 29.05 5.71 -17.93
C ASN A 116 29.68 5.76 -16.51
N THR A 117 29.74 4.56 -15.94
CA THR A 117 30.76 4.03 -15.04
C THR A 117 30.81 4.61 -13.62
N CYS A 118 29.87 4.15 -12.82
CA CYS A 118 30.12 3.72 -11.45
C CYS A 118 29.01 2.74 -11.07
N ASP A 119 29.36 1.61 -10.45
CA ASP A 119 28.43 0.64 -9.91
C ASP A 119 27.47 1.33 -8.93
N VAL A 120 26.30 1.74 -9.42
CA VAL A 120 25.18 2.12 -8.56
C VAL A 120 24.63 0.83 -8.00
N LYS A 121 25.10 0.50 -6.79
CA LYS A 121 24.60 -0.58 -5.96
C LYS A 121 23.09 -0.37 -5.75
N GLU A 122 22.27 -1.01 -6.58
CA GLU A 122 20.80 -0.98 -6.48
C GLU A 122 20.33 -1.75 -5.24
N SER A 123 20.49 -1.17 -4.05
CA SER A 123 19.84 -1.68 -2.83
C SER A 123 18.47 -1.03 -2.69
N ARG A 124 17.52 -1.44 -3.55
CA ARG A 124 16.09 -1.11 -3.38
C ARG A 124 15.53 -1.98 -2.26
N ASN A 125 15.59 -1.45 -1.04
CA ASN A 125 15.38 -2.24 0.18
C ASN A 125 13.91 -2.32 0.62
N LEU A 126 12.98 -1.56 -0.01
CA LEU A 126 11.55 -1.62 0.32
C LEU A 126 10.66 -1.87 -0.90
N VAL A 127 9.67 -2.72 -0.69
CA VAL A 127 8.60 -3.01 -1.65
C VAL A 127 7.26 -2.73 -1.00
N LEU A 128 6.40 -1.95 -1.67
CA LEU A 128 5.01 -1.73 -1.27
C LEU A 128 4.07 -2.35 -2.31
N LEU A 129 3.24 -3.30 -1.88
CA LEU A 129 2.27 -3.98 -2.75
C LEU A 129 0.85 -3.68 -2.24
N ASP A 130 0.07 -2.93 -3.03
CA ASP A 130 -1.33 -2.64 -2.70
C ASP A 130 -2.25 -3.44 -3.62
N GLU A 131 -2.81 -4.54 -3.11
CA GLU A 131 -3.73 -5.41 -3.85
C GLU A 131 -3.21 -5.86 -5.24
N ALA A 132 -1.89 -6.05 -5.37
CA ALA A 132 -1.17 -6.22 -6.64
C ALA A 132 -1.67 -7.38 -7.53
N THR A 133 -2.38 -8.35 -6.97
CA THR A 133 -2.86 -9.56 -7.66
C THR A 133 -4.38 -9.61 -7.85
N SER A 134 -5.14 -8.62 -7.36
CA SER A 134 -6.61 -8.70 -7.28
C SER A 134 -7.32 -8.83 -8.65
N ALA A 135 -6.70 -8.36 -9.74
CA ALA A 135 -7.28 -8.34 -11.08
C ALA A 135 -6.91 -9.56 -11.97
N LEU A 136 -6.17 -10.54 -11.44
CA LEU A 136 -5.65 -11.66 -12.22
C LEU A 136 -6.57 -12.90 -12.18
N ASP A 137 -6.65 -13.61 -13.31
CA ASP A 137 -7.22 -14.97 -13.37
C ASP A 137 -6.30 -16.02 -12.70
N SER A 138 -6.82 -17.22 -12.45
CA SER A 138 -6.13 -18.23 -11.64
C SER A 138 -4.83 -18.78 -12.25
N GLU A 139 -4.68 -18.80 -13.57
CA GLU A 139 -3.44 -19.24 -14.22
C GLU A 139 -2.39 -18.12 -14.18
N SER A 140 -2.79 -16.90 -14.54
CA SER A 140 -1.96 -15.70 -14.49
C SER A 140 -1.51 -15.36 -13.07
N GLU A 141 -2.35 -15.63 -12.07
CA GLU A 141 -2.05 -15.42 -10.66
C GLU A 141 -0.83 -16.22 -10.20
N LYS A 142 -0.74 -17.50 -10.57
CA LYS A 142 0.35 -18.36 -10.11
C LYS A 142 1.71 -17.84 -10.61
N LEU A 143 1.77 -17.45 -11.88
CA LEU A 143 2.99 -16.91 -12.49
C LEU A 143 3.40 -15.57 -11.86
N VAL A 144 2.43 -14.68 -11.61
CA VAL A 144 2.70 -13.38 -10.97
C VAL A 144 3.10 -13.57 -9.52
N GLN A 145 2.48 -14.49 -8.80
CA GLN A 145 2.86 -14.80 -7.42
C GLN A 145 4.30 -15.32 -7.36
N GLU A 146 4.69 -16.29 -8.17
CA GLU A 146 6.08 -16.78 -8.22
C GLU A 146 7.10 -15.66 -8.55
N ALA A 147 6.71 -14.69 -9.39
CA ALA A 147 7.55 -13.53 -9.68
C ALA A 147 7.64 -12.57 -8.49
N LEU A 148 6.53 -12.29 -7.81
CA LEU A 148 6.48 -11.48 -6.60
C LEU A 148 7.30 -12.13 -5.48
N ASP A 149 7.23 -13.45 -5.34
CA ASP A 149 7.96 -14.20 -4.31
C ASP A 149 9.47 -14.01 -4.47
N ARG A 150 9.98 -14.21 -5.68
CA ARG A 150 11.39 -13.95 -6.01
C ARG A 150 11.76 -12.49 -5.81
N PHE A 151 10.84 -11.58 -6.06
CA PHE A 151 11.05 -10.15 -5.95
C PHE A 151 11.13 -9.66 -4.49
N MET A 152 10.38 -10.28 -3.58
CA MET A 152 10.33 -9.94 -2.16
C MET A 152 11.52 -10.49 -1.37
N ILE A 153 12.19 -11.55 -1.84
CA ILE A 153 13.32 -12.16 -1.14
C ILE A 153 14.43 -11.13 -0.86
N GLY A 154 14.79 -11.02 0.42
CA GLY A 154 15.87 -10.14 0.88
C GLY A 154 15.52 -8.65 0.92
N ARG A 155 14.26 -8.29 0.65
CA ARG A 155 13.76 -6.91 0.71
C ARG A 155 12.76 -6.76 1.84
N THR A 156 12.77 -5.62 2.50
CA THR A 156 11.66 -5.25 3.36
C THR A 156 10.43 -5.09 2.49
N THR A 157 9.32 -5.71 2.86
CA THR A 157 8.11 -5.66 2.04
C THR A 157 6.90 -5.39 2.92
N LEU A 158 6.06 -4.44 2.52
CA LEU A 158 4.74 -4.21 3.09
C LEU A 158 3.69 -4.55 2.03
N VAL A 159 2.83 -5.52 2.32
CA VAL A 159 1.77 -5.93 1.39
C VAL A 159 0.40 -5.76 2.01
N ILE A 160 -0.51 -5.07 1.31
CA ILE A 160 -1.93 -5.09 1.62
C ILE A 160 -2.51 -6.34 0.95
N ALA A 161 -2.76 -7.35 1.77
CA ALA A 161 -3.12 -8.66 1.27
C ALA A 161 -4.62 -8.92 1.41
N HIS A 162 -5.24 -9.30 0.29
CA HIS A 162 -6.64 -9.74 0.22
C HIS A 162 -6.75 -11.23 -0.18
N ARG A 163 -5.61 -11.88 -0.48
CA ARG A 163 -5.51 -13.29 -0.87
C ARG A 163 -4.73 -14.06 0.18
N LEU A 164 -5.24 -15.24 0.55
CA LEU A 164 -4.63 -16.08 1.59
C LEU A 164 -3.22 -16.55 1.21
N SER A 165 -2.95 -16.79 -0.08
CA SER A 165 -1.62 -17.11 -0.60
C SER A 165 -0.59 -16.05 -0.21
N THR A 166 -0.88 -14.78 -0.48
CA THR A 166 0.01 -13.66 -0.15
C THR A 166 0.15 -13.46 1.36
N ILE A 167 -0.92 -13.70 2.15
CA ILE A 167 -0.87 -13.59 3.62
C ILE A 167 0.04 -14.67 4.21
N ARG A 168 -0.09 -15.92 3.75
CA ARG A 168 0.70 -17.06 4.26
C ARG A 168 2.19 -16.94 3.97
N MET A 169 2.55 -16.18 2.95
CA MET A 169 3.92 -15.95 2.54
C MET A 169 4.64 -14.89 3.36
N ALA A 170 3.90 -14.01 4.04
CA ALA A 170 4.50 -12.97 4.84
C ALA A 170 5.16 -13.55 6.08
N ASP A 171 6.32 -13.00 6.46
CA ASP A 171 6.98 -13.34 7.73
C ASP A 171 6.09 -12.97 8.92
N LEU A 172 5.34 -11.86 8.79
CA LEU A 172 4.45 -11.33 9.80
C LEU A 172 3.12 -10.89 9.18
N VAL A 173 2.06 -10.94 9.97
CA VAL A 173 0.76 -10.40 9.63
C VAL A 173 0.36 -9.40 10.71
N ALA A 174 -0.04 -8.19 10.30
CA ALA A 174 -0.60 -7.17 11.17
C ALA A 174 -2.10 -7.00 10.88
N VAL A 175 -2.93 -7.27 11.88
CA VAL A 175 -4.39 -7.13 11.78
C VAL A 175 -4.79 -5.72 12.20
N LEU A 176 -5.27 -4.94 11.23
CA LEU A 176 -5.71 -3.57 11.41
C LEU A 176 -7.21 -3.52 11.69
N GLN A 177 -7.57 -2.85 12.77
CA GLN A 177 -8.96 -2.58 13.14
C GLN A 177 -9.05 -1.26 13.89
N GLN A 178 -10.06 -0.43 13.55
CA GLN A 178 -10.33 0.85 14.22
C GLN A 178 -9.09 1.78 14.31
N GLY A 179 -8.24 1.77 13.28
CA GLY A 179 -7.08 2.64 13.20
C GLY A 179 -5.88 2.23 14.07
N GLY A 180 -5.87 1.01 14.60
CA GLY A 180 -4.77 0.41 15.35
C GLY A 180 -4.40 -0.99 14.84
N VAL A 181 -3.25 -1.50 15.29
CA VAL A 181 -2.88 -2.92 15.11
C VAL A 181 -3.39 -3.70 16.32
N LEU A 182 -4.32 -4.61 16.09
CA LEU A 182 -4.97 -5.39 17.15
C LEU A 182 -4.26 -6.72 17.42
N GLU A 183 -3.72 -7.33 16.38
CA GLU A 183 -2.92 -8.55 16.49
C GLU A 183 -1.74 -8.46 15.52
N MET A 184 -0.59 -9.01 15.93
CA MET A 184 0.57 -9.19 15.07
C MET A 184 1.25 -10.52 15.39
N GLY A 185 1.71 -11.22 14.36
CA GLY A 185 2.39 -12.50 14.50
C GLY A 185 2.46 -13.24 13.16
N THR A 186 2.92 -14.48 13.17
CA THR A 186 2.90 -15.34 11.99
C THR A 186 1.47 -15.80 11.66
N HIS A 187 1.26 -16.27 10.42
CA HIS A 187 -0.01 -16.88 10.00
C HIS A 187 -0.49 -17.94 10.99
N ASP A 188 0.38 -18.90 11.33
CA ASP A 188 0.05 -20.06 12.15
C ASP A 188 -0.29 -19.66 13.60
N GLU A 189 0.51 -18.77 14.20
CA GLU A 189 0.26 -18.27 15.56
C GLU A 189 -1.09 -17.56 15.68
N LEU A 190 -1.41 -16.70 14.70
CA LEU A 190 -2.65 -15.94 14.72
C LEU A 190 -3.85 -16.83 14.38
N PHE A 191 -3.69 -17.82 13.50
CA PHE A 191 -4.76 -18.76 13.14
C PHE A 191 -5.07 -19.72 14.29
N ALA A 192 -4.05 -20.16 15.03
CA ALA A 192 -4.19 -21.05 16.18
C ALA A 192 -5.07 -20.47 17.32
N LYS A 193 -5.25 -19.14 17.36
CA LYS A 193 -6.18 -18.47 18.30
C LYS A 193 -7.66 -18.81 18.06
N GLY A 194 -8.00 -19.40 16.92
CA GLY A 194 -9.34 -19.91 16.62
C GLY A 194 -10.43 -18.84 16.76
N GLU A 195 -11.53 -19.18 17.42
CA GLU A 195 -12.68 -18.26 17.58
C GLU A 195 -12.42 -17.07 18.52
N ASN A 196 -11.27 -17.04 19.20
CA ASN A 196 -10.88 -15.91 20.02
C ASN A 196 -9.98 -14.93 19.26
N GLY A 197 -9.37 -15.34 18.14
CA GLY A 197 -8.50 -14.51 17.31
C GLY A 197 -9.28 -13.65 16.31
N VAL A 198 -8.88 -12.40 16.14
CA VAL A 198 -9.47 -11.51 15.12
C VAL A 198 -9.03 -11.96 13.73
N TYR A 199 -7.75 -12.29 13.58
CA TYR A 199 -7.19 -12.83 12.34
C TYR A 199 -7.93 -14.08 11.87
N ALA A 200 -8.07 -15.08 12.74
CA ALA A 200 -8.71 -16.35 12.40
C ALA A 200 -10.17 -16.16 11.94
N LYS A 201 -10.91 -15.23 12.57
CA LYS A 201 -12.27 -14.86 12.12
C LYS A 201 -12.26 -14.24 10.73
N LEU A 202 -11.35 -13.30 10.47
CA LEU A 202 -11.22 -12.64 9.17
C LEU A 202 -10.94 -13.63 8.05
N ILE A 203 -10.02 -14.57 8.26
CA ILE A 203 -9.69 -15.60 7.26
C ILE A 203 -10.87 -16.53 7.00
N LYS A 204 -11.53 -17.03 8.05
CA LYS A 204 -12.73 -17.88 7.89
C LYS A 204 -13.82 -17.17 7.08
N MET A 205 -14.04 -15.87 7.34
CA MET A 205 -15.01 -15.08 6.58
C MET A 205 -14.60 -14.90 5.11
N GLN A 206 -13.30 -14.72 4.83
CA GLN A 206 -12.78 -14.61 3.47
C GLN A 206 -12.87 -15.92 2.68
N GLU A 207 -12.58 -17.06 3.31
CA GLU A 207 -12.70 -18.40 2.69
C GLU A 207 -14.16 -18.67 2.25
N ILE A 208 -15.13 -18.44 3.15
CA ILE A 208 -16.56 -18.60 2.86
C ILE A 208 -17.01 -17.68 1.71
N ALA A 209 -16.56 -16.42 1.71
CA ALA A 209 -16.88 -15.47 0.65
C ALA A 209 -16.32 -15.91 -0.71
N HIS A 210 -15.10 -16.46 -0.72
CA HIS A 210 -14.46 -16.96 -1.93
C HIS A 210 -15.17 -18.21 -2.49
N GLU A 211 -15.55 -19.17 -1.63
CA GLU A 211 -16.31 -20.37 -2.01
C GLU A 211 -17.69 -20.04 -2.58
N THR A 212 -18.39 -19.07 -1.98
CA THR A 212 -19.70 -18.61 -2.46
C THR A 212 -19.58 -17.92 -3.83
N ALA A 213 -18.51 -17.15 -4.07
CA ALA A 213 -18.26 -16.48 -5.35
C ALA A 213 -17.81 -17.44 -6.48
N MET A 214 -17.27 -18.60 -6.12
CA MET A 214 -16.92 -19.68 -7.07
C MET A 214 -18.14 -20.54 -7.43
N SER A 215 -19.02 -20.83 -6.47
CA SER A 215 -20.21 -21.67 -6.69
C SER A 215 -21.36 -20.97 -7.44
N GLY A 216 -21.49 -19.65 -7.34
CA GLY A 216 -22.51 -18.87 -8.07
C GLY A 216 -22.31 -18.68 -9.57
N ARG A 217 -21.28 -19.30 -10.18
CA ARG A 217 -20.88 -19.10 -11.59
C ARG A 217 -21.41 -20.14 -12.59
N PHE A 218 -22.39 -20.97 -12.22
CA PHE A 218 -23.08 -21.88 -13.14
C PHE A 218 -24.50 -21.39 -13.48
N LEU A 219 -24.63 -20.70 -14.61
CA LEU A 219 -25.88 -20.59 -15.39
C LEU A 219 -25.57 -21.00 -16.84
N PRO A 220 -26.40 -21.82 -17.50
CA PRO A 220 -26.10 -22.30 -18.84
C PRO A 220 -26.43 -21.25 -19.92
N ASP A 221 -25.44 -21.06 -20.79
CA ASP A 221 -25.46 -20.68 -22.21
C ASP A 221 -26.30 -19.48 -22.69
N LYS A 222 -25.59 -18.45 -23.20
CA LYS A 222 -25.86 -17.88 -24.53
C LYS A 222 -24.57 -17.38 -25.19
N GLY A 223 -24.13 -18.08 -26.22
CA GLY A 223 -23.80 -17.46 -27.50
C GLY A 223 -22.33 -17.09 -27.74
N ASN A 224 -21.79 -17.69 -28.79
CA ASN A 224 -20.53 -17.37 -29.46
C ASN A 224 -20.08 -15.92 -29.33
N ILE A 225 -18.90 -15.71 -28.73
CA ILE A 225 -18.01 -14.61 -29.09
C ILE A 225 -16.59 -15.14 -29.08
N ASN A 226 -16.01 -15.20 -30.28
CA ASN A 226 -14.65 -15.64 -30.52
C ASN A 226 -13.66 -14.49 -30.31
N LEU A 227 -12.52 -14.87 -29.75
CA LEU A 227 -11.26 -14.19 -29.44
C LEU A 227 -11.01 -12.76 -29.94
N ASN A 228 -10.74 -11.87 -28.98
CA ASN A 228 -9.45 -11.16 -28.85
C ASN A 228 -9.45 -10.32 -27.56
N LYS A 229 -9.02 -10.91 -26.43
CA LYS A 229 -8.67 -10.11 -25.23
C LYS A 229 -7.16 -9.91 -25.21
N SER A 230 -6.77 -8.64 -25.20
CA SER A 230 -5.39 -8.16 -25.24
C SER A 230 -4.58 -8.64 -24.04
N LYS A 231 -3.27 -8.71 -24.25
CA LYS A 231 -2.21 -9.14 -23.32
C LYS A 231 -1.93 -8.19 -22.13
N ASP A 232 -2.91 -7.41 -21.67
CA ASP A 232 -2.67 -6.38 -20.66
C ASP A 232 -3.50 -6.61 -19.38
N GLN A 233 -3.26 -7.71 -18.67
CA GLN A 233 -3.62 -7.81 -17.25
C GLN A 233 -2.40 -7.37 -16.42
N LEU A 234 -2.38 -6.09 -16.06
CA LEU A 234 -1.29 -5.46 -15.32
C LEU A 234 -1.50 -5.60 -13.79
N ILE A 235 -0.39 -5.73 -13.07
CA ILE A 235 -0.33 -5.49 -11.63
C ILE A 235 -0.86 -4.07 -11.37
N THR A 236 -1.95 -3.97 -10.63
CA THR A 236 -2.71 -2.72 -10.48
C THR A 236 -2.00 -1.68 -9.62
N SER A 237 -1.09 -2.08 -8.72
CA SER A 237 -0.34 -1.16 -7.86
C SER A 237 0.86 -1.86 -7.18
N CYS A 238 2.06 -1.72 -7.76
CA CYS A 238 3.32 -2.18 -7.17
C CYS A 238 4.32 -1.03 -7.21
N TYR A 239 4.85 -0.65 -6.05
CA TYR A 239 5.83 0.41 -5.91
C TYR A 239 7.15 -0.13 -5.36
N ILE A 240 8.24 0.22 -6.04
CA ILE A 240 9.59 -0.20 -5.71
C ILE A 240 10.38 1.05 -5.36
N TYR A 241 10.98 1.04 -4.18
CA TYR A 241 11.61 2.19 -3.54
C TYR A 241 13.08 1.90 -3.23
#